data_AF-A0A1H3Z3K7-F1
#
_entry.id   AF-A0A1H3Z3K7-F1
#
_cell.length_a   1.000
_cell.length_b   1.000
_cell.length_c   1.000
_cell.angle_alpha   90.00
_cell.angle_beta   90.00
_cell.angle_gamma   90.00
#
_symmetry.space_group_name_H-M   'P 1'
#
loop_
_entity.id
_entity.type
_entity.pdbx_description
1 polymer ?
#
loop_
_entity_poly.entity_id
_entity_poly.type
_entity_poly.pdbx_seq_one_letter_code
_entity_poly.pdbx_strand_id
1 'polypeptide(L)' 'MKSTLVMEFKTEGGKNTTISITSPRADLTAAEVNAVANEIVTKKAFVINTGAVVSLENAFIRTVEETALP' A
#
# COMPACT_ATOMS: atom_id res chain seq x y z
N MET A 1 16.57 9.55 5.27
CA MET A 1 15.16 9.56 4.81
C MET A 1 14.72 8.12 4.57
N LYS A 2 13.80 7.61 5.40
CA LYS A 2 13.16 6.31 5.13
C LYS A 2 11.79 6.63 4.50
N SER A 3 11.69 6.47 3.19
CA SER A 3 10.40 6.52 2.50
C SER A 3 9.75 5.15 2.59
N THR A 4 8.44 5.12 2.81
CA THR A 4 7.63 3.91 2.93
C THR A 4 6.39 4.11 2.09
N LEU A 5 6.16 3.24 1.11
CA LEU A 5 4.91 3.22 0.37
C LEU A 5 3.84 2.59 1.24
N VAL A 6 2.77 3.32 1.50
CA VAL A 6 1.62 2.85 2.27
C VAL A 6 0.45 2.77 1.32
N MET A 7 -0.14 1.58 1.22
CA MET A 7 -1.32 1.31 0.41
C MET A 7 -2.42 0.72 1.30
N GLU A 8 -3.55 1.39 1.35
CA GLU A 8 -4.76 0.93 2.04
C GLU A 8 -5.69 0.29 1.03
N PHE A 9 -6.03 -0.97 1.28
CA PHE A 9 -6.96 -1.73 0.47
C PHE A 9 -8.19 -2.10 1.30
N LYS A 10 -9.36 -2.10 0.67
CA LYS A 10 -10.57 -2.69 1.21
C LYS A 10 -10.62 -4.17 0.90
N THR A 11 -11.16 -4.96 1.81
CA THR A 11 -11.33 -6.42 1.64
C THR A 11 -12.79 -6.81 1.47
N GLU A 12 -13.03 -8.01 0.93
CA GLU A 12 -14.37 -8.58 0.75
C GLU A 12 -15.18 -8.58 2.06
N GLY A 13 -14.52 -8.83 3.21
CA GLY A 13 -15.13 -8.79 4.53
C GLY A 13 -15.41 -7.39 5.09
N GLY A 14 -15.29 -6.34 4.28
CA GLY A 14 -15.61 -4.96 4.66
C GLY A 14 -14.58 -4.29 5.59
N LYS A 15 -13.42 -4.93 5.81
CA LYS A 15 -12.31 -4.34 6.58
C LYS A 15 -11.25 -3.75 5.65
N ASN A 16 -10.50 -2.78 6.17
CA ASN A 16 -9.35 -2.20 5.49
C ASN A 16 -8.07 -2.94 5.91
N THR A 17 -7.17 -3.15 4.98
CA THR A 17 -5.82 -3.66 5.22
C THR A 17 -4.81 -2.68 4.69
N THR A 18 -3.74 -2.48 5.44
CA THR A 18 -2.68 -1.54 5.08
C THR A 18 -1.43 -2.33 4.76
N ILE A 19 -0.96 -2.21 3.53
CA ILE A 19 0.31 -2.78 3.07
C ILE A 19 1.33 -1.65 3.09
N SER A 20 2.40 -1.83 3.86
CA SER A 20 3.52 -0.89 3.91
C SER A 20 4.78 -1.54 3.35
N ILE A 21 5.40 -0.87 2.38
CA ILE A 21 6.65 -1.31 1.75
C ILE A 21 7.72 -0.29 2.10
N THR A 22 8.69 -0.70 2.89
CA THR A 22 9.87 0.11 3.23
C THR A 22 10.79 0.23 2.02
N SER A 23 11.39 1.41 1.82
CA SER A 23 12.28 1.68 0.69
C SER A 23 11.64 1.42 -0.67
N PRO A 24 10.51 2.09 -1.00
CA PRO A 24 9.94 2.01 -2.34
C PRO A 24 10.93 2.57 -3.36
N ARG A 25 10.84 2.11 -4.61
CA ARG A 25 11.71 2.62 -5.67
C ARG A 25 11.54 4.13 -5.82
N ALA A 26 12.63 4.84 -6.10
CA ALA A 26 12.62 6.29 -6.21
C ALA A 26 11.88 6.81 -7.47
N ASP A 27 11.73 5.95 -8.48
CA ASP A 27 11.03 6.21 -9.74
C ASP A 27 9.54 5.87 -9.69
N LEU A 28 8.99 5.55 -8.51
CA LEU A 28 7.61 5.08 -8.39
C LEU A 28 6.60 6.17 -8.77
N THR A 29 5.81 5.88 -9.80
CA THR A 29 4.74 6.78 -10.25
C THR A 29 3.38 6.36 -9.69
N ALA A 30 2.46 7.33 -9.55
CA ALA A 30 1.08 7.04 -9.17
C ALA A 30 0.39 6.08 -10.16
N ALA A 31 0.75 6.14 -11.44
CA ALA A 31 0.22 5.24 -12.47
C ALA A 31 0.62 3.78 -12.23
N GLU A 32 1.88 3.52 -11.89
CA GLU A 32 2.36 2.17 -11.58
C GLU A 32 1.73 1.63 -10.30
N VAL A 33 1.61 2.46 -9.27
CA VAL A 33 0.94 2.06 -8.01
C VAL A 33 -0.51 1.67 -8.29
N ASN A 34 -1.24 2.45 -9.09
CA ASN A 34 -2.61 2.13 -9.48
C ASN A 34 -2.70 0.87 -10.36
N ALA A 35 -1.75 0.67 -11.27
CA ALA A 35 -1.70 -0.52 -12.11
C ALA A 35 -1.48 -1.78 -11.27
N VAL A 36 -0.50 -1.76 -10.36
CA VAL A 36 -0.20 -2.86 -9.43
C VAL A 36 -1.38 -3.11 -8.50
N ALA A 37 -2.00 -2.06 -7.97
CA ALA A 37 -3.18 -2.18 -7.12
C ALA A 37 -4.36 -2.86 -7.84
N ASN A 38 -4.62 -2.49 -9.10
CA ASN A 38 -5.64 -3.14 -9.92
C ASN A 38 -5.29 -4.59 -10.23
N GLU A 39 -4.02 -4.90 -10.49
CA GLU A 39 -3.57 -6.27 -10.72
C GLU A 39 -3.71 -7.13 -9.46
N ILE A 40 -3.37 -6.57 -8.30
CA ILE A 40 -3.54 -7.19 -6.98
C ILE A 40 -5.01 -7.56 -6.73
N VAL A 41 -5.93 -6.62 -6.99
CA VAL A 41 -7.38 -6.83 -6.85
C VAL A 41 -7.86 -7.89 -7.85
N THR A 42 -7.49 -7.75 -9.12
CA THR A 42 -7.94 -8.64 -10.21
C THR A 42 -7.46 -10.07 -9.99
N LYS A 43 -6.20 -10.25 -9.59
CA LYS A 43 -5.61 -11.57 -9.31
C LYS A 43 -5.97 -12.10 -7.92
N LYS A 44 -6.63 -11.30 -7.08
CA LYS A 44 -6.80 -11.58 -5.65
C LYS A 44 -5.49 -12.01 -5.00
N ALA A 45 -4.40 -11.32 -5.36
CA ALA A 45 -3.03 -11.72 -5.02
C ALA A 45 -2.79 -11.71 -3.49
N PHE A 46 -3.56 -10.88 -2.76
CA PHE A 46 -3.55 -10.82 -1.31
C PHE A 46 -4.90 -11.28 -0.77
N VAL A 47 -4.91 -12.47 -0.15
CA VAL A 47 -6.02 -12.98 0.63
C VAL A 47 -5.61 -12.94 2.09
N ILE A 48 -6.31 -12.12 2.87
CA ILE A 48 -6.14 -12.08 4.31
C ILE A 48 -7.30 -12.79 5.00
N ASN A 49 -7.23 -12.90 6.32
CA ASN A 49 -8.24 -13.61 7.11
C ASN A 49 -9.68 -13.04 6.93
N THR A 50 -9.81 -11.80 6.43
CA THR A 50 -11.10 -11.14 6.14
C THR A 50 -11.49 -11.19 4.67
N GLY A 51 -10.80 -11.98 3.85
CA GLY A 51 -11.06 -12.13 2.41
C GLY A 51 -10.00 -11.49 1.52
N ALA A 52 -10.22 -11.57 0.20
CA ALA A 52 -9.34 -10.93 -0.76
C ALA A 52 -9.45 -9.40 -0.72
N VAL A 53 -8.37 -8.71 -1.09
CA VAL A 53 -8.42 -7.26 -1.36
C VAL A 53 -9.25 -6.99 -2.63
N VAL A 54 -10.19 -6.05 -2.55
CA VAL A 54 -11.18 -5.76 -3.60
C VAL A 54 -11.06 -4.36 -4.19
N SER A 55 -10.50 -3.41 -3.46
CA SER A 55 -10.27 -2.05 -3.94
C SER A 55 -9.08 -1.43 -3.24
N LEU A 56 -8.35 -0.57 -3.94
CA LEU A 56 -7.43 0.37 -3.33
C LEU A 56 -8.23 1.58 -2.85
N GLU A 57 -8.18 1.86 -1.56
CA GLU A 57 -8.80 3.04 -0.97
C GLU A 57 -7.85 4.24 -1.02
N ASN A 58 -6.60 4.04 -0.59
CA ASN A 58 -5.59 5.09 -0.58
C ASN A 58 -4.20 4.52 -0.89
N ALA A 59 -3.35 5.30 -1.55
CA ALA A 59 -1.93 5.01 -1.65
C ALA A 59 -1.11 6.30 -1.53
N PHE A 60 -0.10 6.30 -0.65
CA PHE A 60 0.77 7.45 -0.43
C PHE A 60 2.18 7.02 -0.01
N ILE A 61 3.16 7.86 -0.34
CA ILE A 61 4.53 7.72 0.13
C ILE A 61 4.66 8.47 1.45
N ARG A 62 4.98 7.74 2.52
CA ARG A 62 5.30 8.32 3.83
C ARG A 62 6.81 8.43 3.98
N THR A 63 7.33 9.65 4.10
CA THR A 63 8.73 9.89 4.45
C THR A 63 8.82 10.18 5.93
N VAL A 64 9.60 9.38 6.66
CA VAL A 64 9.86 9.61 8.09
C VAL A 64 11.25 10.23 8.26
N GLU A 65 11.29 11.39 8.91
CA GLU A 65 12.51 12.04 9.37
C GLU A 65 12.64 11.82 10.87
N GLU A 66 13.67 11.09 11.28
CA GLU A 66 13.99 10.85 12.70
C GLU A 66 14.89 12.00 13.17
N THR A 67 14.39 12.84 14.09
CA THR A 67 15.22 13.84 14.79
C THR A 67 15.52 13.31 16.19
N ALA A 68 16.81 13.18 16.52
CA ALA A 68 17.23 12.85 17.86
C ALA A 68 16.86 14.00 18.82
N LEU A 69 16.15 13.68 19.90
CA LEU A 69 15.90 14.65 20.98
C LEU A 69 17.19 14.85 21.79
N PRO A 70 17.49 16.09 22.24
CA PRO A 70 18.69 16.41 23.01
C PRO A 70 18.70 15.75 24.40
#